data_AF-A0A806K1M7-F1
#
_entry.id   AF-A0A806K1M7-F1
#
_cell.length_a   1.000
_cell.length_b   1.000
_cell.length_c   1.000
_cell.angle_alpha   90.00
_cell.angle_beta   90.00
_cell.angle_gamma   90.00
#
_symmetry.space_group_name_H-M   'P 1'
#
loop_
_entity.id
_entity.type
_entity.pdbx_description
1 polymer ?
#
loop_
_entity_poly.entity_id
_entity_poly.type
_entity_poly.pdbx_seq_one_letter_code
_entity_poly.pdbx_strand_id
1 'polypeptide(L)' 'MNDMTEEEADALDEYFTKNLPKVDPTKGGITTRQGFRMIAIDRISEDYLLTMSLATRKTPTELISDMVREKIAVSN' A
#
# COMPACT_ATOMS: atom_id res chain seq x y z
N MET A 1 -10.02 17.13 -2.32
CA MET A 1 -8.61 17.01 -2.72
C MET A 1 -8.07 18.42 -2.73
N ASN A 2 -7.01 18.69 -1.96
CA ASN A 2 -6.32 19.98 -2.04
C ASN A 2 -5.42 19.87 -3.27
N ASP A 3 -5.79 20.55 -4.34
CA ASP A 3 -4.98 20.61 -5.53
C ASP A 3 -3.73 21.45 -5.23
N MET A 4 -2.56 20.89 -5.52
CA MET A 4 -1.27 21.54 -5.32
C MET A 4 -1.18 22.77 -6.25
N THR A 5 -0.55 23.84 -5.77
CA THR A 5 -0.30 25.02 -6.63
C THR A 5 0.78 24.71 -7.68
N GLU A 6 0.80 25.45 -8.78
CA GLU A 6 1.80 25.27 -9.86
C GLU A 6 3.24 25.42 -9.32
N GLU A 7 3.47 26.39 -8.44
CA GLU A 7 4.79 26.61 -7.83
C GLU A 7 5.24 25.44 -6.94
N GLU A 8 4.31 24.85 -6.19
CA GLU A 8 4.59 23.66 -5.39
C GLU A 8 4.85 22.44 -6.28
N ALA A 9 4.17 22.33 -7.42
CA ALA A 9 4.38 21.25 -8.37
C ALA A 9 5.75 21.33 -9.04
N ASP A 10 6.15 22.52 -9.47
CA ASP A 10 7.46 22.76 -10.07
C ASP A 10 8.60 22.53 -9.05
N ALA A 11 8.42 22.98 -7.80
CA ALA A 11 9.40 22.72 -6.74
C ALA A 11 9.55 21.22 -6.44
N LEU A 12 8.44 20.47 -6.48
CA LEU A 12 8.44 19.02 -6.29
C LEU A 12 9.16 18.31 -7.44
N ASP A 13 8.88 18.71 -8.68
CA ASP A 13 9.51 18.15 -9.87
C ASP A 13 11.02 18.41 -9.90
N GLU A 14 11.44 19.64 -9.58
CA GLU A 14 12.86 19.99 -9.48
C GLU A 14 13.57 19.18 -8.39
N TYR A 15 12.91 18.99 -7.24
CA TYR A 15 13.45 18.19 -6.14
C TYR A 15 13.65 16.73 -6.54
N PHE A 16 12.66 16.07 -7.17
CA PHE A 16 12.74 14.66 -7.54
C PHE A 16 13.61 14.42 -8.78
N THR A 17 13.75 15.40 -9.66
CA THR A 17 14.71 15.36 -10.77
C THR A 17 16.15 15.37 -10.26
N LYS A 18 16.43 16.20 -9.23
CA LYS A 18 17.77 16.29 -8.63
C LYS A 18 18.08 15.17 -7.63
N ASN A 19 17.07 14.68 -6.92
CA ASN A 19 17.19 13.68 -5.86
C ASN A 19 16.50 12.38 -6.23
N LEU A 20 16.85 11.84 -7.41
CA LEU A 20 16.36 10.53 -7.83
C LEU A 20 16.64 9.49 -6.74
N PRO A 21 15.61 8.80 -6.22
CA PRO A 21 15.82 7.75 -5.25
C PRO A 21 16.70 6.67 -5.88
N LYS A 22 17.78 6.31 -5.20
CA LYS A 22 18.68 5.25 -5.65
C LYS A 22 17.92 3.93 -5.63
N VAL A 23 17.58 3.42 -6.82
CA VAL A 23 17.02 2.09 -6.97
C VAL A 23 18.13 1.09 -6.75
N ASP A 24 18.01 0.24 -5.74
CA ASP A 24 18.93 -0.85 -5.48
C ASP A 24 18.58 -2.03 -6.41
N PRO A 25 19.42 -2.34 -7.42
CA PRO A 25 19.12 -3.40 -8.38
C PRO A 25 19.21 -4.81 -7.75
N THR A 26 19.84 -4.95 -6.58
CA THR A 26 19.90 -6.21 -5.83
C THR A 26 18.60 -6.47 -5.06
N LYS A 27 17.85 -5.41 -4.73
CA LYS A 27 16.46 -5.46 -4.25
C LYS A 27 15.50 -5.47 -5.42
N GLY A 28 15.75 -6.35 -6.40
CA GLY A 28 14.87 -6.55 -7.55
C GLY A 28 13.43 -6.71 -7.08
N GLY A 29 12.54 -5.87 -7.61
CA GLY A 29 11.13 -5.82 -7.21
C GLY A 29 10.51 -7.20 -7.30
N ILE A 30 10.33 -7.88 -6.16
CA ILE A 30 9.60 -9.15 -6.08
C ILE A 30 8.19 -8.98 -6.70
N THR A 31 7.67 -7.76 -6.65
CA THR A 31 6.38 -7.34 -7.19
C THR A 31 6.35 -7.01 -8.69
N THR A 32 7.48 -6.85 -9.39
CA THR A 32 7.47 -6.51 -10.83
C THR A 32 7.43 -7.73 -11.75
N ARG A 33 7.79 -8.93 -11.25
CA ARG A 33 7.74 -10.19 -12.03
C ARG A 33 6.54 -11.09 -11.72
N GLN A 34 5.91 -10.94 -10.56
CA GLN A 34 4.61 -11.57 -10.33
C GLN A 34 3.54 -10.66 -10.92
N GLY A 35 2.72 -11.18 -11.84
CA GLY A 35 1.62 -10.44 -12.43
C GLY A 35 0.79 -9.77 -11.34
N PHE A 36 1.00 -8.47 -11.16
CA PHE A 36 0.41 -7.72 -10.06
C PHE A 36 -1.07 -7.58 -10.38
N ARG A 37 -1.89 -8.47 -9.81
CA ARG A 37 -3.34 -8.34 -9.91
C ARG A 37 -3.75 -7.39 -8.79
N MET A 38 -3.89 -6.11 -9.11
CA MET A 38 -4.58 -5.19 -8.21
C MET A 38 -5.99 -5.73 -8.02
N ILE A 39 -6.28 -6.20 -6.81
CA ILE A 39 -7.63 -6.58 -6.39
C ILE A 39 -8.19 -5.35 -5.69
N ALA A 40 -9.15 -4.68 -6.33
CA ALA A 40 -9.94 -3.67 -5.67
C ALA A 40 -10.84 -4.37 -4.64
N ILE A 41 -10.80 -3.88 -3.41
CA ILE A 41 -11.68 -4.33 -2.32
C ILE A 41 -13.03 -3.64 -2.52
N ASP A 42 -14.13 -4.36 -2.30
CA ASP A 42 -15.46 -3.73 -2.31
C ASP A 42 -15.64 -2.81 -1.11
N ARG A 43 -16.54 -1.83 -1.23
CA ARG A 43 -16.71 -0.78 -0.22
C ARG A 43 -17.07 -1.30 1.18
N ILE A 44 -17.81 -2.41 1.27
CA ILE A 44 -18.20 -2.98 2.57
C ILE A 44 -16.99 -3.58 3.27
N SER A 45 -16.17 -4.32 2.52
CA SER A 45 -14.93 -4.90 3.04
C SER A 45 -13.91 -3.81 3.42
N GLU A 46 -13.87 -2.70 2.68
CA GLU A 46 -13.04 -1.53 3.04
C GLU A 46 -13.48 -0.91 4.36
N ASP A 47 -14.77 -0.61 4.52
CA ASP A 47 -15.34 -0.04 5.75
C ASP A 47 -15.09 -0.95 6.96
N TYR A 48 -15.20 -2.27 6.76
CA TYR A 48 -14.88 -3.26 7.79
C TYR A 48 -13.41 -3.20 8.22
N LEU A 49 -12.47 -3.20 7.27
CA LEU A 49 -11.04 -3.14 7.56
C LEU A 49 -10.65 -1.82 8.23
N LEU A 50 -11.26 -0.70 7.81
CA LEU A 50 -11.05 0.59 8.43
C LEU A 50 -11.55 0.61 9.89
N THR A 51 -12.76 0.10 10.13
CA THR A 51 -13.35 0.01 11.47
C THR A 51 -12.51 -0.86 12.39
N MET A 52 -12.05 -2.01 11.89
CA MET A 52 -11.16 -2.91 12.63
C MET A 52 -9.81 -2.27 12.91
N SER A 53 -9.23 -1.57 11.93
CA SER A 53 -7.97 -0.85 12.10
C SER A 53 -8.05 0.18 13.24
N LEU A 54 -9.16 0.93 13.31
CA LEU A 54 -9.42 1.88 14.39
C LEU A 54 -9.59 1.19 15.75
N ALA A 55 -10.28 0.04 15.78
CA ALA A 55 -10.52 -0.70 17.01
C ALA A 55 -9.26 -1.40 17.56
N THR A 56 -8.43 -1.97 16.69
CA THR A 56 -7.29 -2.81 17.08
C THR A 56 -5.94 -2.08 17.01
N ARG A 57 -5.91 -0.84 16.50
CA ARG A 57 -4.68 -0.07 16.22
C ARG A 57 -3.69 -0.82 15.33
N LYS A 58 -4.21 -1.69 14.46
CA LYS A 58 -3.42 -2.44 13.48
C LYS A 58 -3.68 -1.85 12.11
N THR A 59 -2.67 -1.85 11.26
CA THR A 59 -2.86 -1.46 9.87
C THR A 59 -3.77 -2.48 9.16
N PRO A 60 -4.53 -2.07 8.13
CA PRO A 60 -5.34 -2.99 7.33
C PRO A 60 -4.54 -4.20 6.80
N THR A 61 -3.27 -4.00 6.44
CA THR A 61 -2.37 -5.07 5.98
C THR A 61 -2.07 -6.11 7.06
N GLU A 62 -1.87 -5.68 8.30
CA GLU A 62 -1.66 -6.59 9.43
C GLU A 62 -2.93 -7.39 9.73
N LEU A 63 -4.10 -6.74 9.68
CA LEU A 63 -5.39 -7.41 9.85
C LEU A 63 -5.62 -8.48 8.79
N ILE A 64 -5.38 -8.17 7.52
CA ILE A 64 -5.48 -9.15 6.43
C ILE A 64 -4.50 -10.31 6.65
N SER A 65 -3.28 -10.01 7.09
CA SER A 65 -2.27 -11.04 7.37
C SER A 65 -2.71 -12.01 8.47
N ASP A 66 -3.31 -11.48 9.55
CA ASP A 66 -3.83 -12.29 10.64
C ASP A 66 -5.01 -13.16 10.17
N MET A 67 -5.95 -12.60 9.42
CA MET A 67 -7.09 -13.34 8.84
C MET A 67 -6.63 -14.47 7.91
N VAL A 68 -5.60 -14.24 7.10
CA VAL A 68 -5.03 -15.26 6.22
C VAL A 68 -4.37 -16.37 7.03
N ARG A 69 -3.61 -16.04 8.09
CA ARG A 69 -2.99 -17.02 8.98
C ARG A 69 -4.03 -17.89 9.67
N GLU A 70 -5.09 -17.30 10.20
CA GLU A 70 -6.21 -18.02 10.81
C GLU A 70 -6.86 -18.98 9.81
N LYS A 71 -7.13 -18.51 8.58
CA LYS A 71 -7.77 -19.35 7.56
C LYS A 71 -6.89 -20.52 7.12
N ILE A 72 -5.58 -20.31 7.02
CA ILE A 72 -4.62 -21.39 6.73
C ILE A 72 -4.57 -22.38 7.89
N ALA A 73 -4.55 -21.90 9.14
CA ALA A 73 -4.53 -22.76 10.32
C ALA A 73 -5.78 -23.63 10.44
N VAL A 74 -6.95 -23.14 10.02
CA VAL A 74 -8.23 -23.89 10.01
C VAL A 74 -8.32 -24.85 8.81
N SER A 75 -7.54 -24.63 7.75
CA SER A 75 -7.55 -25.46 6.54
C SER A 75 -6.57 -26.64 6.60
N ASN A 76 -5.82 -26.79 7.71
CA ASN A 76 -4.91 -27.91 8.01
C ASN A 76 -5.49 -28.78 9.14
#